data_AF-A0A2M7PUU5-F1
#
_entry.id   AF-A0A2M7PUU5-F1
#
_cell.length_a   1.000
_cell.length_b   1.000
_cell.length_c   1.000
_cell.angle_alpha   90.00
_cell.angle_beta   90.00
_cell.angle_gamma   90.00
#
_symmetry.space_group_name_H-M   'P 1'
#
loop_
_entity.id
_entity.type
_entity.pdbx_description
1 polymer ?
#
loop_
_entity_poly.entity_id
_entity_poly.type
_entity_poly.pdbx_seq_one_letter_code
_entity_poly.pdbx_strand_id
1 'polypeptide(L)' 'MYDKFNRRINYLRISVTDRCNLRCTYCMPECGIKLLDHNQ' A
#
# COMPACT_ATOMS: atom_id res chain seq x y z
N MET A 1 -4.37 21.66 -7.06
CA MET A 1 -3.18 21.32 -6.26
C MET A 1 -2.17 20.65 -7.18
N TYR A 2 -0.96 21.22 -7.31
CA TYR A 2 0.12 20.73 -8.19
C TYR A 2 1.32 20.30 -7.35
N ASP A 3 2.04 19.27 -7.78
CA ASP A 3 3.30 18.88 -7.13
C ASP A 3 4.48 19.77 -7.57
N LYS A 4 5.69 19.51 -7.04
CA LYS A 4 6.91 20.26 -7.39
C LYS A 4 7.33 20.14 -8.86
N PHE A 5 6.78 19.17 -9.59
CA PHE A 5 7.02 18.94 -11.01
C PHE A 5 5.85 19.42 -11.88
N ASN A 6 4.97 20.26 -11.32
CA ASN A 6 3.81 20.84 -11.99
C ASN A 6 2.79 19.81 -12.51
N ARG A 7 2.71 18.62 -11.90
CA ARG A 7 1.69 17.61 -12.22
C ARG A 7 0.44 17.84 -11.39
N ARG A 8 -0.74 17.78 -12.01
CA ARG A 8 -2.04 17.97 -11.32
C ARG A 8 -2.38 16.74 -10.49
N ILE A 9 -2.58 16.92 -9.19
CA ILE A 9 -3.09 15.86 -8.30
C ILE A 9 -4.57 15.65 -8.62
N ASN A 10 -4.94 14.44 -9.04
CA ASN A 10 -6.30 14.10 -9.51
C ASN A 10 -6.91 12.86 -8.86
N TYR A 11 -6.13 12.04 -8.16
CA TYR A 11 -6.65 10.88 -7.41
C TYR A 11 -5.88 10.67 -6.12
N LEU A 12 -6.52 10.00 -5.17
CA LEU A 12 -5.95 9.58 -3.90
C LEU A 12 -6.12 8.06 -3.77
N ARG A 13 -5.03 7.34 -3.50
CA ARG A 13 -5.04 5.91 -3.18
C ARG A 13 -4.90 5.75 -1.68
N ILE A 14 -5.86 5.10 -1.06
CA ILE A 14 -5.85 4.78 0.38
C ILE A 14 -5.78 3.26 0.51
N SER A 15 -4.75 2.76 1.18
CA SER A 15 -4.65 1.34 1.57
C SER A 15 -5.34 1.17 2.92
N VAL A 16 -6.41 0.38 2.96
CA VAL A 16 -7.19 0.16 4.20
C VAL A 16 -6.54 -0.91 5.07
N THR A 17 -5.93 -1.92 4.45
CA THR A 17 -5.29 -3.02 5.16
C THR A 17 -4.09 -3.53 4.37
N ASP A 18 -3.06 -3.93 5.11
CA ASP A 18 -1.90 -4.63 4.57
C ASP A 18 -2.08 -6.15 4.62
N ARG A 19 -3.23 -6.64 5.12
CA ARG A 19 -3.52 -8.06 5.25
C ARG A 19 -4.17 -8.57 3.97
N CYS A 20 -3.54 -9.56 3.34
CA CYS A 20 -4.06 -10.28 2.19
C CYS A 20 -4.14 -11.77 2.49
N ASN A 21 -5.20 -12.44 2.02
CA ASN A 21 -5.38 -13.89 2.13
C ASN A 21 -4.64 -14.67 1.03
N LEU A 22 -4.07 -13.98 0.04
CA LEU A 22 -3.29 -14.56 -1.04
C LEU A 22 -1.78 -14.38 -0.81
N ARG A 23 -0.99 -15.34 -1.32
CA ARG A 23 0.48 -15.34 -1.27
C ARG A 23 1.07 -15.30 -2.67
N CYS A 24 0.83 -14.19 -3.36
CA CYS A 24 1.32 -14.01 -4.73
C CYS A 24 2.85 -13.81 -4.71
N THR A 25 3.60 -14.60 -5.48
CA THR A 25 5.08 -14.55 -5.54
C THR A 25 5.65 -13.15 -5.83
N TYR A 26 4.92 -12.32 -6.58
CA TYR A 26 5.34 -10.96 -6.97
C TYR A 26 4.83 -9.84 -6.05
N CYS A 27 3.90 -10.13 -5.13
CA CYS A 27 3.27 -9.11 -4.28
C CYS A 27 3.44 -9.42 -2.78
N MET A 28 3.19 -10.67 -2.38
CA MET A 28 3.30 -11.14 -1.01
C MET A 28 4.07 -12.46 -1.00
N PRO A 29 5.42 -12.41 -0.88
CA PRO A 29 6.27 -13.59 -0.90
C PRO A 29 5.95 -14.53 0.27
N GLU A 30 6.40 -15.78 0.18
CA GLU A 30 6.13 -16.82 1.18
C GLU A 30 6.68 -16.45 2.57
N CYS A 31 7.83 -15.78 2.63
CA CYS A 31 8.40 -15.23 3.86
C CYS A 31 7.51 -14.15 4.53
N GLY A 32 6.46 -13.70 3.84
CA GLY A 32 5.52 -12.69 4.30
C GLY A 32 6.07 -11.27 4.24
N ILE A 33 5.20 -10.32 4.61
CA ILE A 33 5.53 -8.91 4.81
C ILE A 33 5.28 -8.55 6.27
N LYS A 34 5.99 -7.53 6.78
CA LYS A 34 5.77 -7.03 8.14
C LYS A 34 4.40 -6.35 8.20
N LEU A 35 3.48 -6.91 8.96
CA LEU A 35 2.16 -6.34 9.17
C LEU A 35 2.23 -5.25 10.25
N LEU A 36 1.49 -4.16 10.04
CA LEU A 36 1.28 -3.15 11.06
C LEU A 36 0.29 -3.67 12.10
N ASP A 37 0.56 -3.32 13.37
CA ASP A 37 -0.36 -3.63 14.47
C ASP A 37 -1.53 -2.63 14.45
N HIS A 38 -2.74 -3.12 14.73
CA HIS A 38 -3.96 -2.31 14.64
C HIS A 38 -4.29 -1.58 15.96
N ASN A 39 -3.59 -1.90 17.05
CA ASN A 39 -3.84 -1.36 18.39
C ASN A 39 -2.80 -0.30 18.80
N GLN A 40 -2.03 0.24 17.85
CA GLN A 40 -1.17 1.41 18.09
C GLN A 40 -1.90 2.72 17.78
#